data_AF-A0A2A9LZ06-F1
#
_entry.id   AF-A0A2A9LZ06-F1
#
_cell.length_a   1.000
_cell.length_b   1.000
_cell.length_c   1.000
_cell.angle_alpha   90.00
_cell.angle_beta   90.00
_cell.angle_gamma   90.00
#
_symmetry.space_group_name_H-M   'P 1'
#
loop_
_entity.id
_entity.type
_entity.pdbx_description
1 polymer ?
#
loop_
_entity_poly.entity_id
_entity_poly.type
_entity_poly.pdbx_seq_one_letter_code
_entity_poly.pdbx_strand_id
1 'polypeptide(L)' 'MEKTFKAKLKKLQYFKLTFLPGFCTKLLKKELVFTKKGKLSAFLTKLLEKQKLKYNYGLKENQIKKYFKYIKLLILNN' A
#
# COMPACT_ATOMS: atom_id res chain seq x y z
N MET A 1 -18.01 10.43 11.25
CA MET A 1 -16.57 10.07 11.19
C MET A 1 -16.29 8.56 11.12
N GLU A 2 -17.15 7.65 11.59
CA GLU A 2 -16.87 6.20 11.55
C GLU A 2 -16.85 5.55 10.16
N LYS A 3 -17.68 6.03 9.21
CA LYS A 3 -17.77 5.44 7.85
C LYS A 3 -16.42 5.49 7.10
N THR A 4 -15.62 6.54 7.31
CA THR A 4 -14.30 6.69 6.66
C THR A 4 -13.24 5.78 7.29
N PHE A 5 -13.29 5.55 8.61
CA PHE A 5 -12.37 4.64 9.30
C PHE A 5 -12.59 3.18 8.89
N LYS A 6 -13.84 2.69 8.86
CA LYS A 6 -14.17 1.33 8.38
C LYS A 6 -13.69 1.09 6.95
N ALA A 7 -13.78 2.09 6.07
CA ALA A 7 -13.28 2.00 4.70
C ALA A 7 -11.74 1.95 4.61
N LYS A 8 -11.02 2.75 5.43
CA LYS A 8 -9.56 2.68 5.55
C LYS A 8 -9.11 1.32 6.09
N LEU A 9 -9.81 0.80 7.09
CA LEU A 9 -9.55 -0.52 7.69
C LEU A 9 -9.66 -1.66 6.66
N LYS A 10 -10.72 -1.65 5.85
CA LYS A 10 -10.91 -2.65 4.77
C LYS A 10 -9.76 -2.63 3.76
N LYS A 11 -9.27 -1.45 3.39
CA LYS A 11 -8.10 -1.32 2.49
C LYS A 11 -6.84 -1.90 3.11
N LEU A 12 -6.58 -1.64 4.39
CA LEU A 12 -5.43 -2.23 5.11
C LEU A 12 -5.48 -3.75 5.13
N GLN A 13 -6.63 -4.31 5.48
CA GLN A 13 -6.84 -5.76 5.48
C GLN A 13 -6.66 -6.36 4.08
N TYR A 14 -7.17 -5.69 3.03
CA TYR A 14 -7.00 -6.13 1.64
C TYR A 14 -5.53 -6.22 1.22
N PHE A 15 -4.70 -5.26 1.64
CA PHE A 15 -3.26 -5.28 1.38
C PHE A 15 -2.44 -6.11 2.39
N LYS A 16 -3.10 -6.81 3.32
CA LYS A 16 -2.48 -7.52 4.46
C LYS A 16 -1.52 -6.65 5.26
N LEU A 17 -1.87 -5.38 5.41
CA LEU A 17 -1.08 -4.40 6.14
C LEU A 17 -1.66 -4.27 7.54
N THR A 18 -0.83 -4.54 8.54
CA THR A 18 -1.18 -4.42 9.95
C THR A 18 -1.18 -2.96 10.42
N PHE A 19 -0.33 -2.14 9.80
CA PHE A 19 -0.13 -0.75 10.17
C PHE A 19 0.44 0.07 8.99
N LEU A 20 -0.11 1.26 8.77
CA LEU A 20 0.39 2.26 7.83
C LEU A 20 0.24 3.63 8.50
N PRO A 21 1.32 4.22 9.03
CA PRO A 21 1.22 5.40 9.88
C PRO A 21 0.53 6.59 9.19
N GLY A 22 0.83 6.84 7.91
CA GLY A 22 0.20 7.93 7.16
C GLY A 22 -1.22 7.63 6.65
N PHE A 23 -1.75 6.43 6.89
CA PHE A 23 -3.08 6.02 6.45
C PHE A 23 -4.03 5.68 7.61
N CYS A 24 -3.57 4.85 8.55
CA CYS A 24 -4.27 4.44 9.76
C CYS A 24 -3.28 4.15 10.88
N THR A 25 -3.37 4.96 11.93
CA THR A 25 -2.54 4.88 13.15
C THR A 25 -3.04 3.86 14.16
N LYS A 26 -4.23 3.28 13.97
CA LYS A 26 -4.76 2.24 14.85
C LYS A 26 -4.23 0.88 14.41
N LEU A 27 -3.47 0.24 15.30
CA LEU A 27 -2.94 -1.10 15.12
C LEU A 27 -4.10 -2.10 15.12
N LEU A 28 -4.25 -2.83 14.02
CA LEU A 28 -5.33 -3.79 13.84
C LEU A 28 -5.06 -5.04 14.69
N LYS A 29 -5.74 -5.15 15.84
CA LYS A 29 -5.66 -6.32 16.74
C LYS A 29 -6.44 -7.56 16.24
N LYS A 30 -7.20 -7.46 15.14
CA LYS A 30 -8.05 -8.56 14.66
C LYS A 30 -7.43 -9.28 13.46
N GLU A 31 -7.32 -10.60 13.65
CA GLU A 31 -7.07 -11.68 12.69
C GLU A 31 -7.00 -11.20 11.24
N LEU A 32 -5.77 -11.08 10.75
CA LEU A 32 -5.47 -10.99 9.33
C LEU A 32 -6.28 -12.09 8.63
N VAL A 33 -7.20 -11.67 7.77
CA VAL A 33 -8.02 -12.57 6.94
C VAL A 33 -7.12 -13.67 6.40
N PHE A 34 -7.38 -14.91 6.86
CA PHE A 34 -6.65 -16.11 6.48
C PHE A 34 -6.63 -16.19 4.95
N THR A 35 -5.52 -15.83 4.33
CA THR A 35 -5.36 -16.13 2.92
C THR A 35 -5.04 -17.60 2.79
N LYS A 36 -5.83 -18.30 1.98
CA LYS A 36 -5.49 -19.63 1.45
C LYS A 36 -4.00 -19.62 1.12
N LYS A 37 -3.25 -20.55 1.72
CA LYS A 37 -1.80 -20.73 1.55
C LYS A 37 -1.51 -21.07 0.08
N GLY A 38 -1.39 -20.05 -0.76
CA GLY A 38 -1.02 -20.17 -2.17
C GLY A 38 0.19 -19.28 -2.46
N LYS A 39 1.06 -19.71 -3.39
CA LYS A 39 2.19 -18.89 -3.86
C LYS A 39 1.66 -17.57 -4.44
N LEU A 40 2.07 -16.45 -3.86
CA LEU A 40 1.82 -15.13 -4.43
C LEU A 40 2.61 -15.00 -5.73
N SER A 41 1.97 -14.52 -6.80
CA SER A 41 2.69 -14.24 -8.05
C SER A 41 3.65 -13.06 -7.85
N ALA A 42 4.77 -13.07 -8.57
CA ALA A 42 5.75 -11.98 -8.54
C ALA A 42 5.12 -10.62 -8.90
N PHE A 43 4.14 -10.63 -9.82
CA PHE A 43 3.35 -9.46 -10.17
C PHE A 43 2.53 -8.94 -9.00
N LEU A 44 1.82 -9.82 -8.30
CA LEU A 44 0.99 -9.45 -7.16
C LEU A 44 1.86 -8.87 -6.03
N THR A 45 3.04 -9.44 -5.77
CA THR A 45 3.99 -8.88 -4.80
C THR A 45 4.38 -7.45 -5.16
N LYS A 46 4.81 -7.19 -6.41
CA LYS A 46 5.17 -5.85 -6.88
C LYS A 46 4.00 -4.87 -6.81
N LEU A 47 2.80 -5.34 -7.15
CA LEU A 47 1.59 -4.53 -7.07
C LEU A 47 1.28 -4.14 -5.63
N LEU A 48 1.34 -5.08 -4.68
CA LEU A 48 1.11 -4.83 -3.27
C LEU A 48 2.09 -3.79 -2.73
N GLU A 49 3.39 -3.94 -3.02
CA GLU A 49 4.41 -2.96 -2.59
C GLU A 49 4.11 -1.54 -3.09
N LYS A 50 3.74 -1.39 -4.36
CA LYS A 50 3.34 -0.07 -4.90
C LYS A 50 2.12 0.51 -4.17
N GLN A 51 1.14 -0.34 -3.84
CA GLN A 51 -0.06 0.11 -3.12
C GLN A 51 0.27 0.53 -1.68
N LYS A 52 1.19 -0.16 -0.98
CA LYS A 52 1.68 0.26 0.34
C LYS A 52 2.17 1.70 0.31
N LEU A 53 3.08 2.01 -0.62
CA LEU A 53 3.63 3.35 -0.83
C LEU A 53 2.52 4.38 -1.07
N LYS A 54 1.61 4.07 -2.00
CA LYS A 54 0.51 4.95 -2.38
C LYS A 54 -0.36 5.35 -1.18
N TYR A 55 -0.78 4.38 -0.38
CA TYR A 55 -1.67 4.64 0.74
C TYR A 55 -0.94 5.28 1.91
N ASN A 56 0.33 4.94 2.15
CA ASN A 56 1.11 5.55 3.24
C ASN A 56 1.22 7.07 3.06
N TYR A 57 1.43 7.52 1.82
CA TYR A 57 1.69 8.93 1.51
C TYR A 57 0.49 9.64 0.87
N GLY A 58 -0.67 8.98 0.76
CA GLY A 58 -1.87 9.58 0.16
C GLY A 58 -1.74 9.97 -1.32
N LEU A 59 -0.87 9.29 -2.07
CA LEU A 59 -0.54 9.65 -3.46
C LEU A 59 -1.58 9.15 -4.47
N LYS A 60 -1.69 9.85 -5.61
CA LYS A 60 -2.38 9.35 -6.80
C LYS A 60 -1.42 8.54 -7.68
N GLU A 61 -1.98 7.62 -8.47
CA GLU A 61 -1.20 6.73 -9.35
C GLU A 61 -0.31 7.50 -10.34
N ASN A 62 -0.85 8.59 -10.90
CA ASN A 62 -0.14 9.42 -11.87
C ASN A 62 1.02 10.19 -11.22
N GLN A 63 0.90 10.56 -9.94
CA GLN A 63 1.99 11.21 -9.20
C GLN A 63 3.13 10.21 -8.96
N ILE A 64 2.81 8.98 -8.57
CA ILE A 64 3.79 7.91 -8.40
C ILE A 64 4.55 7.67 -9.72
N LYS A 65 3.83 7.53 -10.85
CA LYS A 65 4.47 7.36 -12.17
C LYS A 65 5.43 8.51 -12.51
N LYS A 66 5.04 9.76 -12.24
CA LYS A 66 5.91 10.93 -12.43
C LYS A 66 7.17 10.87 -11.57
N TYR A 67 7.04 10.54 -10.28
CA TYR A 67 8.19 10.41 -9.39
C TYR A 67 9.15 9.31 -9.80
N PHE A 68 8.65 8.14 -10.21
CA PHE A 68 9.51 7.07 -10.72
C PHE A 68 10.28 7.48 -11.99
N LYS A 69 9.64 8.23 -12.90
CA LYS A 69 10.32 8.77 -14.09
C LYS A 69 11.44 9.73 -13.69
N TYR A 70 11.17 10.62 -12.74
CA TYR A 70 12.16 11.58 -12.24
C TYR A 70 13.34 10.90 -11.55
N ILE A 71 13.08 9.95 -10.65
CA ILE A 71 14.13 9.18 -9.95
C ILE A 71 15.00 8.40 -10.96
N LYS A 72 14.39 7.79 -11.98
CA LYS A 72 15.14 7.07 -13.01
C LYS A 72 16.10 7.99 -13.78
N LEU A 73 15.67 9.21 -14.08
CA LEU A 73 16.52 10.21 -14.73
C LEU A 73 17.65 10.67 -13.79
N LEU A 74 17.35 10.86 -12.51
CA LEU A 74 18.35 11.25 -11.51
C LEU A 74 19.45 10.20 -11.37
N ILE A 75 19.09 8.92 -11.31
CA ILE A 75 20.05 7.81 -11.19
C ILE A 75 20.94 7.67 -12.42
N LEU A 76 20.43 7.96 -13.62
CA LEU A 76 21.21 7.87 -14.85
C LEU A 76 22.19 9.03 -15.04
N ASN A 77 22.00 10.13 -14.32
CA ASN A 77 22.81 11.34 -14.41
C ASN A 77 23.86 11.45 -13.27
N ASN A 78 23.89 10.49 -12.35
CA ASN A 78 24.86 10.35 -11.27
C ASN A 78 25.75 9.12 -11.53
#